data_AF-A0A1G2FD21-F1
#
_entry.id   AF-A0A1G2FD21-F1
#
_cell.length_a   1.000
_cell.length_b   1.000
_cell.length_c   1.000
_cell.angle_alpha   90.00
_cell.angle_beta   90.00
_cell.angle_gamma   90.00
#
_symmetry.space_group_name_H-M   'P 1'
#
loop_
_entity.id
_entity.type
_entity.pdbx_description
1 polymer ?
#
loop_
_entity_poly.entity_id
_entity_poly.type
_entity_poly.pdbx_seq_one_letter_code
_entity_poly.pdbx_strand_id
1 'polypeptide(L)'
;MKIVKLLNCYTAKSKGFTLIELLIAMAILAILVTGLIVTLNPFAQIQKANDARRKADIAQIQKALETYYQDNGAYPSSADYKINAIDWGDPWIPYMGNLPKDPDSSKQYAYFVPPAFNGQTYYLYASLDRETDSQACSGGTDCQSVPAPNLCGGKVCNYGASSPDVAVAQGVPTVPPPPIATPTPTPLPTPTPTLTPTPTPIPTPTPTPFAIGGTVTSVGGYTIHTFTSSGTFTVNGPGSKNAEVLVVGGGGGGGTDGGRGGGGGAGGYQYNASFAVTAQAYTVTVGAGGAKGVHNTSNSQNGQNSVFSTITAIGGGRGGGRAGDANPECGGSSCSCTGGNGGSGGGGCAYYGSPGGAGTAGQGNGGGIGATSFYGAGGGGGRSGVGENASGIVAGNGGAGINSNISGVPLCYAGGGGGGSSAGTDGSATCGGGKGGNSQSAAAAGMPNTGGGGGGAAEAGGSGIVIIRYL
;
A
#
# COMPACT_ATOMS: atom_id res chain seq x y z
N MET A 1 15.82 81.02 -16.32
CA MET A 1 14.42 81.11 -16.80
C MET A 1 14.02 79.73 -17.31
N LYS A 2 12.98 79.14 -16.71
CA LYS A 2 12.51 77.76 -16.92
C LYS A 2 12.06 77.54 -18.37
N ILE A 3 12.49 76.46 -19.03
CA ILE A 3 11.74 75.85 -20.13
C ILE A 3 11.36 74.44 -19.70
N VAL A 4 10.05 74.22 -19.74
CA VAL A 4 9.30 73.15 -19.13
C VAL A 4 9.26 71.93 -20.05
N LYS A 5 9.43 70.75 -19.45
CA LYS A 5 9.12 69.41 -19.99
C LYS A 5 7.76 69.38 -20.69
N LEU A 6 7.72 68.91 -21.93
CA LEU A 6 6.55 68.22 -22.50
C LEU A 6 7.03 66.89 -23.07
N LEU A 7 7.17 65.89 -22.18
CA LEU A 7 7.15 64.49 -22.58
C LEU A 7 5.68 64.12 -22.80
N ASN A 8 5.31 63.87 -24.05
CA ASN A 8 4.04 63.26 -24.41
C ASN A 8 3.96 61.85 -23.80
N CYS A 9 3.19 61.70 -22.73
CA CYS A 9 2.75 60.41 -22.22
C CYS A 9 1.56 59.96 -23.07
N TYR A 10 1.80 59.15 -24.11
CA TYR A 10 0.72 58.54 -24.89
C TYR A 10 0.19 57.34 -24.09
N THR A 11 -0.83 57.58 -23.27
CA THR A 11 -1.57 56.54 -22.56
C THR A 11 -2.29 55.65 -23.57
N ALA A 12 -1.80 54.42 -23.77
CA ALA A 12 -2.52 53.41 -24.53
C ALA A 12 -3.83 53.09 -23.80
N LYS A 13 -4.95 53.55 -24.37
CA LYS A 13 -6.30 53.24 -23.91
C LYS A 13 -6.52 51.74 -24.07
N SER A 14 -6.58 51.00 -22.97
CA SER A 14 -7.01 49.59 -22.97
C SER A 14 -8.39 49.51 -23.61
N LYS A 15 -8.47 48.86 -24.77
CA LYS A 15 -9.75 48.57 -25.43
C LYS A 15 -10.45 47.55 -24.52
N GLY A 16 -11.45 48.01 -23.78
CA GLY A 16 -12.34 47.12 -23.03
C GLY A 16 -13.08 46.19 -24.00
N PHE A 17 -13.39 44.98 -23.54
CA PHE A 17 -14.16 44.01 -24.30
C PHE A 17 -15.51 44.60 -24.71
N THR A 18 -15.89 44.44 -25.98
CA THR A 18 -17.22 44.84 -26.43
C THR A 18 -18.26 43.85 -25.91
N LEU A 19 -19.50 44.31 -25.73
CA LEU A 19 -20.61 43.46 -25.28
C LEU A 19 -20.83 42.26 -26.22
N ILE A 20 -20.55 42.40 -27.52
CA ILE A 20 -20.71 41.32 -28.48
C ILE A 20 -19.65 40.23 -28.32
N GLU A 21 -18.41 40.58 -27.97
CA GLU A 21 -17.34 39.61 -27.74
C GLU A 21 -17.59 38.79 -26.48
N LEU A 22 -18.12 39.41 -25.42
CA LEU A 22 -18.50 38.68 -24.21
C LEU A 22 -19.66 37.70 -24.48
N LEU A 23 -20.61 38.09 -25.32
CA LEU A 23 -21.77 37.26 -25.67
C LEU A 23 -21.33 36.03 -26.49
N ILE A 24 -20.48 36.22 -27.49
CA ILE A 24 -19.94 35.11 -28.30
C ILE A 24 -19.06 34.19 -27.44
N ALA A 25 -18.24 34.74 -26.54
CA ALA A 25 -17.40 33.94 -25.66
C ALA A 25 -18.23 33.03 -24.72
N MET A 26 -19.28 33.56 -24.10
CA MET A 26 -20.18 32.76 -23.25
C MET A 26 -20.92 31.68 -24.04
N ALA A 27 -21.34 31.97 -25.28
CA ALA A 27 -21.98 31.00 -26.16
C ALA A 27 -21.04 29.82 -26.52
N ILE A 28 -19.79 30.12 -26.87
CA ILE A 28 -18.78 29.09 -27.18
C ILE A 28 -18.45 28.27 -25.92
N LEU A 29 -18.30 28.93 -24.76
CA LEU A 29 -18.05 28.23 -23.49
C LEU A 29 -19.19 27.28 -23.12
N ALA A 30 -20.45 27.65 -23.32
CA ALA A 30 -21.59 26.78 -23.06
C ALA A 30 -21.58 25.50 -23.92
N ILE A 31 -21.17 25.61 -25.18
CA ILE A 31 -21.06 24.47 -26.12
C ILE A 31 -19.87 23.57 -25.74
N LEU A 32 -18.74 24.17 -25.35
CA LEU A 32 -17.55 23.40 -24.95
C LEU A 32 -17.77 22.63 -23.63
N VAL A 33 -18.43 23.26 -22.65
CA VAL A 33 -18.73 22.61 -21.35
C VAL A 33 -19.70 21.45 -21.52
N THR A 34 -20.71 21.59 -22.38
CA THR A 34 -21.66 20.50 -22.67
C THR A 34 -20.99 19.34 -23.41
N GLY A 35 -20.08 19.61 -24.34
CA GLY A 35 -19.29 18.58 -25.02
C GLY A 35 -18.38 17.79 -24.07
N LEU A 36 -17.77 18.45 -23.07
CA LEU A 36 -16.85 17.81 -22.12
C LEU A 36 -17.56 16.76 -21.24
N ILE A 37 -18.77 17.05 -20.76
CA ILE A 37 -19.55 16.17 -19.87
C ILE A 37 -19.96 14.87 -20.56
N VAL A 38 -20.22 14.91 -21.87
CA VAL A 38 -20.57 13.71 -22.65
C VAL A 38 -19.36 12.79 -22.86
N THR A 39 -18.16 13.36 -22.99
CA THR A 39 -16.92 12.58 -23.19
C THR A 39 -16.34 11.99 -21.90
N LEU A 40 -16.50 12.69 -20.78
CA LEU A 40 -16.04 12.27 -19.46
C LEU A 40 -17.25 11.99 -18.60
N ASN A 41 -17.85 10.79 -18.70
CA ASN A 41 -18.96 10.39 -17.84
C ASN A 41 -18.48 10.41 -16.36
N PRO A 42 -18.72 11.51 -15.61
CA PRO A 42 -18.03 11.73 -14.35
C PRO A 42 -18.63 10.85 -13.25
N PHE A 43 -19.89 10.49 -13.42
CA PHE A 43 -20.64 9.60 -12.55
C PHE A 43 -20.03 8.18 -12.57
N ALA A 44 -19.74 7.63 -13.76
CA ALA A 44 -19.15 6.30 -13.87
C ALA A 44 -17.73 6.21 -13.26
N GLN A 45 -16.97 7.29 -13.29
CA GLN A 45 -15.63 7.35 -12.68
C GLN A 45 -15.70 7.38 -11.15
N ILE A 46 -16.66 8.12 -10.58
CA ILE A 46 -16.88 8.14 -9.12
C ILE A 46 -17.36 6.76 -8.65
N GLN A 47 -18.30 6.13 -9.36
CA GLN A 47 -18.76 4.77 -9.07
C GLN A 47 -17.60 3.77 -9.08
N LYS A 48 -16.71 3.84 -10.08
CA LYS A 48 -15.51 2.99 -10.16
C LYS A 48 -14.56 3.20 -8.98
N ALA A 49 -14.36 4.45 -8.55
CA ALA A 49 -13.52 4.77 -7.40
C ALA A 49 -14.12 4.24 -6.08
N ASN A 50 -15.43 4.40 -5.89
CA ASN A 50 -16.15 3.87 -4.72
C ASN A 50 -16.11 2.34 -4.69
N ASP A 51 -16.32 1.67 -5.83
CA ASP A 51 -16.25 0.22 -5.92
C ASP A 51 -14.84 -0.31 -5.63
N ALA A 52 -13.81 0.37 -6.14
CA ALA A 52 -12.43 0.02 -5.81
C ALA A 52 -12.15 0.15 -4.31
N ARG A 53 -12.69 1.19 -3.66
CA ARG A 53 -12.60 1.37 -2.21
C ARG A 53 -13.33 0.27 -1.45
N ARG A 54 -14.57 -0.05 -1.80
CA ARG A 54 -15.35 -1.14 -1.17
C ARG A 54 -14.62 -2.48 -1.26
N LYS A 55 -14.04 -2.80 -2.41
CA LYS A 55 -13.25 -4.03 -2.58
C LYS A 55 -12.01 -4.06 -1.68
N ALA A 56 -11.32 -2.93 -1.55
CA ALA A 56 -10.17 -2.81 -0.64
C ALA A 56 -10.60 -2.94 0.84
N ASP A 57 -11.72 -2.32 1.22
CA ASP A 57 -12.28 -2.39 2.57
C ASP A 57 -12.64 -3.84 2.93
N ILE A 58 -13.34 -4.56 2.03
CA ILE A 58 -13.67 -5.98 2.20
C ILE A 58 -12.41 -6.84 2.42
N ALA A 59 -11.36 -6.62 1.62
CA ALA A 59 -10.10 -7.36 1.76
C ALA A 59 -9.39 -7.06 3.10
N GLN A 60 -9.45 -5.80 3.56
CA GLN A 60 -8.87 -5.40 4.83
C GLN A 60 -9.63 -6.02 6.02
N ILE A 61 -10.96 -6.00 5.98
CA ILE A 61 -11.81 -6.60 7.01
C ILE A 61 -11.60 -8.12 7.06
N GLN A 62 -11.56 -8.79 5.90
CA GLN A 62 -11.25 -10.21 5.81
C GLN A 62 -9.94 -10.55 6.52
N LYS A 63 -8.86 -9.81 6.26
CA LYS A 63 -7.57 -10.05 6.93
C LYS A 63 -7.65 -9.89 8.46
N ALA A 64 -8.42 -8.93 8.94
CA ALA A 64 -8.62 -8.73 10.38
C ALA A 64 -9.48 -9.84 11.00
N LEU A 65 -10.50 -10.32 10.28
CA LEU A 65 -11.31 -11.49 10.67
C LEU A 65 -10.46 -12.76 10.78
N GLU A 66 -9.55 -12.99 9.83
CA GLU A 66 -8.62 -14.12 9.93
C GLU A 66 -7.69 -13.98 11.14
N THR A 67 -7.21 -12.76 11.42
CA THR A 67 -6.35 -12.51 12.58
C THR A 67 -7.12 -12.76 13.88
N TYR A 68 -8.36 -12.30 13.98
CA TYR A 68 -9.24 -12.58 15.11
C TYR A 68 -9.45 -14.08 15.29
N TYR A 69 -9.66 -14.82 14.20
CA TYR A 69 -9.84 -16.26 14.22
C TYR A 69 -8.61 -16.99 14.79
N GLN A 70 -7.39 -16.59 14.41
CA GLN A 70 -6.16 -17.18 14.93
C GLN A 70 -6.03 -17.00 16.46
N ASP A 71 -6.48 -15.87 16.98
CA ASP A 71 -6.40 -15.58 18.42
C ASP A 71 -7.52 -16.25 19.23
N ASN A 72 -8.73 -16.35 18.66
CA ASN A 72 -9.94 -16.71 19.42
C ASN A 72 -10.49 -18.10 19.05
N GLY A 73 -9.99 -18.73 17.99
CA GLY A 73 -10.44 -20.04 17.51
C GLY A 73 -11.84 -20.06 16.87
N ALA A 74 -12.47 -18.89 16.72
CA ALA A 74 -13.77 -18.68 16.07
C ALA A 74 -13.83 -17.25 15.52
N TYR A 75 -14.67 -17.02 14.50
CA TYR A 75 -14.94 -15.69 13.98
C TYR A 75 -15.84 -14.88 14.93
N PRO A 76 -15.71 -13.53 14.92
CA PRO A 76 -16.56 -12.63 15.71
C PRO A 76 -18.04 -12.92 15.54
N SER A 77 -18.83 -12.77 16.59
CA SER A 77 -20.28 -12.93 16.47
C SER A 77 -20.86 -11.84 15.56
N SER A 78 -21.92 -12.19 14.80
CA SER A 78 -22.65 -11.21 14.00
C SER A 78 -23.96 -10.84 14.69
N ALA A 79 -24.14 -9.56 14.99
CA ALA A 79 -25.41 -8.98 15.44
C ALA A 79 -25.71 -7.76 14.58
N ASP A 80 -26.96 -7.62 14.10
CA ASP A 80 -27.38 -6.57 13.17
C ASP A 80 -26.45 -6.39 11.95
N TYR A 81 -25.90 -7.51 11.49
CA TYR A 81 -24.94 -7.59 10.39
C TYR A 81 -23.61 -6.84 10.61
N LYS A 82 -23.21 -6.69 11.89
CA LYS A 82 -21.98 -6.06 12.34
C LYS A 82 -21.04 -7.07 12.99
N ILE A 83 -19.76 -6.74 13.00
CA ILE A 83 -18.70 -7.53 13.64
C ILE A 83 -18.74 -7.24 15.15
N ASN A 84 -19.04 -8.24 16.00
CA ASN A 84 -19.15 -8.09 17.46
C ASN A 84 -20.06 -6.92 17.90
N ALA A 85 -21.13 -6.64 17.15
CA ALA A 85 -22.03 -5.50 17.37
C ALA A 85 -21.35 -4.10 17.32
N ILE A 86 -20.15 -4.00 16.73
CA ILE A 86 -19.40 -2.74 16.57
C ILE A 86 -19.93 -2.00 15.35
N ASP A 87 -20.17 -0.69 15.47
CA ASP A 87 -20.61 0.13 14.35
C ASP A 87 -19.53 0.29 13.27
N TRP A 88 -19.94 0.30 12.00
CA TRP A 88 -19.05 0.67 10.92
C TRP A 88 -18.53 2.09 11.16
N GLY A 89 -17.20 2.26 11.15
CA GLY A 89 -16.49 3.50 11.52
C GLY A 89 -15.90 3.50 12.91
N ASP A 90 -16.33 2.60 13.79
CA ASP A 90 -15.84 2.53 15.16
C ASP A 90 -14.61 1.62 15.27
N PRO A 91 -13.79 1.81 16.32
CA PRO A 91 -12.57 1.04 16.51
C PRO A 91 -12.84 -0.43 16.84
N TRP A 92 -12.13 -1.34 16.17
CA TRP A 92 -12.16 -2.78 16.46
C TRP A 92 -10.79 -3.28 16.92
N ILE A 93 -10.36 -2.79 18.08
CA ILE A 93 -9.02 -3.01 18.63
C ILE A 93 -8.95 -4.40 19.29
N PRO A 94 -7.82 -5.14 19.18
CA PRO A 94 -6.56 -4.78 18.51
C PRO A 94 -6.48 -5.08 17.00
N TYR A 95 -7.53 -5.66 16.42
CA TYR A 95 -7.50 -6.26 15.08
C TYR A 95 -7.58 -5.25 13.94
N MET A 96 -8.23 -4.11 14.18
CA MET A 96 -8.37 -3.03 13.23
C MET A 96 -8.57 -1.68 13.94
N GLY A 97 -7.86 -0.65 13.46
CA GLY A 97 -7.97 0.71 14.00
C GLY A 97 -9.40 1.23 14.02
N ASN A 98 -10.06 1.30 12.86
CA ASN A 98 -11.49 1.58 12.69
C ASN A 98 -12.06 0.69 11.60
N LEU A 99 -13.26 0.16 11.80
CA LEU A 99 -14.00 -0.50 10.74
C LEU A 99 -14.31 0.52 9.63
N PRO A 100 -14.09 0.21 8.33
CA PRO A 100 -14.41 1.14 7.26
C PRO A 100 -15.91 1.46 7.18
N LYS A 101 -16.27 2.71 6.88
CA LYS A 101 -17.62 3.08 6.45
C LYS A 101 -17.69 3.04 4.93
N ASP A 102 -18.84 2.64 4.37
CA ASP A 102 -19.07 2.73 2.93
C ASP A 102 -18.91 4.20 2.48
N PRO A 103 -18.23 4.46 1.34
CA PRO A 103 -18.09 5.81 0.80
C PRO A 103 -19.42 6.49 0.48
N ASP A 104 -20.49 5.72 0.24
CA ASP A 104 -21.85 6.21 0.14
C ASP A 104 -22.58 6.01 1.47
N SER A 105 -22.97 7.09 2.12
CA SER A 105 -23.67 7.06 3.41
C SER A 105 -25.04 6.37 3.37
N SER A 106 -25.59 6.13 2.18
CA SER A 106 -26.83 5.35 1.99
C SER A 106 -26.59 3.83 1.94
N LYS A 107 -25.32 3.40 1.94
CA LYS A 107 -24.89 2.00 1.90
C LYS A 107 -24.15 1.63 3.18
N GLN A 108 -24.07 0.33 3.45
CA GLN A 108 -23.25 -0.22 4.52
C GLN A 108 -22.70 -1.59 4.12
N TYR A 109 -21.60 -1.98 4.76
CA TYR A 109 -21.12 -3.36 4.71
C TYR A 109 -22.03 -4.26 5.55
N ALA A 110 -22.10 -5.55 5.20
CA ALA A 110 -22.88 -6.53 5.94
C ALA A 110 -22.02 -7.75 6.29
N TYR A 111 -21.91 -8.06 7.58
CA TYR A 111 -21.17 -9.20 8.11
C TYR A 111 -22.11 -10.21 8.75
N PHE A 112 -21.98 -11.49 8.43
CA PHE A 112 -22.86 -12.53 8.93
C PHE A 112 -22.10 -13.82 9.25
N VAL A 113 -22.34 -14.36 10.44
CA VAL A 113 -21.89 -15.68 10.86
C VAL A 113 -23.12 -16.57 11.01
N PRO A 114 -23.28 -17.61 10.17
CA PRO A 114 -24.43 -18.48 10.29
C PRO A 114 -24.34 -19.31 11.58
N PRO A 115 -25.44 -19.40 12.35
CA PRO A 115 -25.46 -20.17 13.60
C PRO A 115 -25.09 -21.65 13.43
N ALA A 116 -25.37 -22.21 12.25
CA ALA A 116 -25.12 -23.62 11.92
C ALA A 116 -23.63 -24.02 11.93
N PHE A 117 -22.70 -23.06 11.89
CA PHE A 117 -21.27 -23.33 11.80
C PHE A 117 -20.49 -22.93 13.07
N ASN A 118 -21.16 -22.62 14.19
CA ASN A 118 -20.51 -22.33 15.49
C ASN A 118 -19.33 -21.32 15.42
N GLY A 119 -19.42 -20.30 14.56
CA GLY A 119 -18.34 -19.33 14.39
C GLY A 119 -17.18 -19.76 13.48
N GLN A 120 -17.29 -20.89 12.79
CA GLN A 120 -16.26 -21.40 11.87
C GLN A 120 -16.38 -20.84 10.45
N THR A 121 -17.44 -20.09 10.17
CA THR A 121 -17.67 -19.49 8.85
C THR A 121 -18.26 -18.10 9.01
N TYR A 122 -17.80 -17.17 8.16
CA TYR A 122 -18.44 -15.89 7.98
C TYR A 122 -18.70 -15.58 6.51
N TYR A 123 -19.58 -14.61 6.31
CA TYR A 123 -19.80 -13.92 5.05
C TYR A 123 -19.72 -12.42 5.27
N LEU A 124 -19.07 -11.73 4.35
CA LEU A 124 -18.90 -10.28 4.38
C LEU A 124 -19.26 -9.72 3.01
N TYR A 125 -20.16 -8.74 2.97
CA TYR A 125 -20.72 -8.23 1.73
C TYR A 125 -20.63 -6.70 1.59
N ALA A 126 -20.63 -6.24 0.34
CA ALA A 126 -20.74 -4.85 -0.07
C ALA A 126 -21.71 -4.72 -1.26
N SER A 127 -22.19 -3.50 -1.49
CA SER A 127 -22.99 -3.13 -2.66
C SER A 127 -22.16 -2.29 -3.63
N LEU A 128 -21.66 -2.90 -4.69
CA LEU A 128 -20.98 -2.21 -5.78
C LEU A 128 -21.99 -1.44 -6.64
N ASP A 129 -21.59 -0.25 -7.09
CA ASP A 129 -22.39 0.64 -7.93
C ASP A 129 -22.44 0.17 -9.40
N ARG A 130 -21.38 -0.50 -9.88
CA ARG A 130 -21.32 -0.98 -11.26
C ARG A 130 -21.72 -2.45 -11.37
N GLU A 131 -22.89 -2.70 -11.93
CA GLU A 131 -23.42 -4.04 -12.21
C GLU A 131 -22.59 -4.81 -13.27
N THR A 132 -21.87 -4.08 -14.12
CA THR A 132 -20.96 -4.66 -15.14
C THR A 132 -19.58 -5.01 -14.60
N ASP A 133 -19.34 -4.86 -13.30
CA ASP A 133 -18.07 -5.23 -12.70
C ASP A 133 -17.91 -6.77 -12.74
N SER A 134 -16.84 -7.25 -13.36
CA SER A 134 -16.62 -8.69 -13.57
C SER A 134 -16.40 -9.49 -12.28
N GLN A 135 -16.21 -8.80 -11.15
CA GLN A 135 -16.10 -9.42 -9.83
C GLN A 135 -17.39 -9.33 -9.02
N ALA A 136 -18.41 -8.62 -9.52
CA ALA A 136 -19.73 -8.63 -8.91
C ALA A 136 -20.39 -10.00 -9.12
N CYS A 137 -21.02 -10.51 -8.06
CA CYS A 137 -21.81 -11.72 -8.09
C CYS A 137 -22.91 -11.59 -9.15
N SER A 138 -23.05 -12.63 -10.00
CA SER A 138 -24.20 -12.86 -10.87
C SER A 138 -24.67 -11.63 -11.69
N GLY A 139 -23.76 -10.76 -12.12
CA GLY A 139 -24.09 -9.60 -12.95
C GLY A 139 -24.83 -8.46 -12.22
N GLY A 140 -24.59 -8.31 -10.91
CA GLY A 140 -25.12 -7.18 -10.12
C GLY A 140 -26.27 -7.53 -9.18
N THR A 141 -26.70 -8.79 -9.11
CA THR A 141 -27.70 -9.28 -8.15
C THR A 141 -27.07 -9.70 -6.81
N ASP A 142 -27.90 -10.07 -5.82
CA ASP A 142 -27.40 -10.56 -4.53
C ASP A 142 -26.51 -11.80 -4.73
N CYS A 143 -25.40 -11.87 -4.00
CA CYS A 143 -24.54 -13.06 -3.98
C CYS A 143 -25.31 -14.29 -3.44
N GLN A 144 -24.93 -15.51 -3.84
CA GLN A 144 -25.69 -16.75 -3.55
C GLN A 144 -25.66 -17.20 -2.06
N SER A 145 -25.28 -16.34 -1.12
CA SER A 145 -25.18 -16.70 0.30
C SER A 145 -25.57 -15.54 1.23
N VAL A 146 -26.26 -14.52 0.69
CA VAL A 146 -26.76 -13.41 1.49
C VAL A 146 -27.96 -13.89 2.31
N PRO A 147 -27.95 -13.75 3.66
CA PRO A 147 -28.96 -14.32 4.54
C PRO A 147 -30.34 -13.65 4.46
N ALA A 148 -30.41 -12.42 3.93
CA ALA A 148 -31.64 -11.71 3.63
C ALA A 148 -31.39 -10.71 2.48
N PRO A 149 -32.41 -10.35 1.68
CA PRO A 149 -32.22 -9.36 0.63
C PRO A 149 -31.88 -7.98 1.20
N ASN A 150 -31.16 -7.17 0.43
CA ASN A 150 -30.94 -5.75 0.68
C ASN A 150 -30.19 -5.37 1.97
N LEU A 151 -29.28 -6.22 2.46
CA LEU A 151 -28.57 -5.98 3.73
C LEU A 151 -27.50 -4.89 3.69
N CYS A 152 -27.04 -4.52 2.49
CA CYS A 152 -25.99 -3.54 2.29
C CYS A 152 -26.52 -2.10 2.32
N GLY A 153 -27.43 -1.80 3.26
CA GLY A 153 -28.04 -0.47 3.46
C GLY A 153 -29.35 -0.30 2.70
N GLY A 154 -30.16 -1.36 2.59
CA GLY A 154 -31.33 -1.37 1.72
C GLY A 154 -30.98 -1.57 0.25
N LYS A 155 -29.74 -1.99 -0.04
CA LYS A 155 -29.20 -2.24 -1.39
C LYS A 155 -28.75 -3.68 -1.54
N VAL A 156 -28.76 -4.14 -2.78
CA VAL A 156 -28.27 -5.47 -3.21
C VAL A 156 -26.79 -5.63 -2.83
N CYS A 157 -26.49 -6.74 -2.16
CA CYS A 157 -25.15 -7.16 -1.78
C CYS A 157 -24.57 -8.03 -2.91
N ASN A 158 -23.97 -7.36 -3.89
CA ASN A 158 -23.47 -7.97 -5.13
C ASN A 158 -21.95 -8.21 -5.13
N TYR A 159 -21.25 -8.03 -4.02
CA TYR A 159 -19.84 -8.41 -3.87
C TYR A 159 -19.59 -8.86 -2.44
N GLY A 160 -18.72 -9.85 -2.24
CA GLY A 160 -18.39 -10.30 -0.90
C GLY A 160 -17.22 -11.24 -0.82
N ALA A 161 -16.85 -11.55 0.42
CA ALA A 161 -15.83 -12.52 0.81
C ALA A 161 -16.40 -13.43 1.90
N SER A 162 -15.81 -14.60 2.06
CA SER A 162 -16.13 -15.56 3.11
C SER A 162 -14.87 -16.11 3.77
N SER A 163 -15.06 -16.83 4.86
CA SER A 163 -14.01 -17.68 5.42
C SER A 163 -13.45 -18.63 4.35
N PRO A 164 -12.16 -19.00 4.44
CA PRO A 164 -11.50 -19.98 3.56
C PRO A 164 -12.33 -21.27 3.33
N ASP A 165 -13.10 -21.66 4.33
CA ASP A 165 -13.78 -22.95 4.45
C ASP A 165 -15.07 -23.08 3.65
N VAL A 166 -15.56 -21.97 3.12
CA VAL A 166 -16.80 -21.93 2.35
C VAL A 166 -16.54 -21.23 1.03
N ALA A 167 -16.71 -21.97 -0.06
CA ALA A 167 -16.76 -21.41 -1.40
C ALA A 167 -18.03 -20.55 -1.55
N VAL A 168 -17.90 -19.22 -1.55
CA VAL A 168 -18.97 -18.37 -2.09
C VAL A 168 -18.98 -18.55 -3.60
N ALA A 169 -20.16 -18.85 -4.15
CA ALA A 169 -20.34 -19.13 -5.56
C ALA A 169 -19.92 -17.93 -6.43
N GLN A 170 -18.90 -18.17 -7.25
CA GLN A 170 -18.43 -17.38 -8.42
C GLN A 170 -18.11 -15.89 -8.12
N GLY A 171 -16.84 -15.59 -7.78
CA GLY A 171 -16.33 -14.20 -7.83
C GLY A 171 -14.96 -13.87 -7.18
N VAL A 172 -14.42 -14.66 -6.23
CA VAL A 172 -13.14 -14.36 -5.54
C VAL A 172 -12.39 -15.66 -5.14
N PRO A 173 -11.03 -15.69 -5.05
CA PRO A 173 -10.24 -16.91 -4.81
C PRO A 173 -10.43 -17.48 -3.40
N THR A 174 -10.66 -18.79 -3.32
CA THR A 174 -10.69 -19.56 -2.08
C THR A 174 -9.27 -19.85 -1.57
N VAL A 175 -8.96 -19.48 -0.33
CA VAL A 175 -7.91 -20.16 0.46
C VAL A 175 -8.55 -21.42 1.06
N PRO A 176 -7.90 -22.58 1.18
CA PRO A 176 -8.48 -23.76 1.82
C PRO A 176 -8.29 -23.75 3.36
N PRO A 177 -9.25 -24.21 4.17
CA PRO A 177 -9.04 -24.51 5.58
C PRO A 177 -8.04 -25.60 5.86
N PRO A 178 -7.31 -25.52 6.98
CA PRO A 178 -6.92 -26.68 7.77
C PRO A 178 -8.10 -27.20 8.64
N PRO A 179 -8.21 -28.52 8.88
CA PRO A 179 -9.28 -29.08 9.71
C PRO A 179 -9.07 -28.72 11.19
N ILE A 180 -10.06 -28.08 11.82
CA ILE A 180 -10.05 -27.78 13.26
C ILE A 180 -10.92 -28.79 14.02
N ALA A 181 -10.29 -29.44 15.00
CA ALA A 181 -10.93 -30.30 15.98
C ALA A 181 -11.58 -29.46 17.09
N THR A 182 -12.84 -29.78 17.41
CA THR A 182 -13.64 -29.17 18.47
C THR A 182 -13.11 -29.53 19.87
N PRO A 183 -12.91 -28.57 20.80
CA PRO A 183 -12.82 -28.88 22.22
C PRO A 183 -14.21 -28.83 22.87
N THR A 184 -14.67 -29.97 23.38
CA THR A 184 -15.86 -30.05 24.26
C THR A 184 -15.40 -29.93 25.72
N PRO A 185 -16.09 -29.16 26.59
CA PRO A 185 -15.73 -29.01 28.00
C PRO A 185 -16.07 -30.26 28.83
N THR A 186 -15.15 -30.63 29.73
CA THR A 186 -15.31 -31.75 30.68
C THR A 186 -15.86 -31.26 32.02
N PRO A 187 -16.92 -31.90 32.53
CA PRO A 187 -17.06 -32.15 33.97
C PRO A 187 -16.98 -33.65 34.35
N LEU A 188 -16.61 -33.84 35.62
CA LEU A 188 -16.15 -35.02 36.39
C LEU A 188 -17.12 -36.26 36.40
N PRO A 189 -16.67 -37.51 36.67
CA PRO A 189 -17.22 -38.73 36.08
C PRO A 189 -18.37 -39.37 36.88
N THR A 190 -19.17 -40.16 36.16
CA THR A 190 -20.01 -41.22 36.72
C THR A 190 -19.48 -42.56 36.18
N PRO A 191 -19.25 -43.60 37.01
CA PRO A 191 -18.74 -44.89 36.54
C PRO A 191 -19.82 -45.63 35.73
N THR A 192 -19.49 -46.08 34.52
CA THR A 192 -20.35 -46.89 33.64
C THR A 192 -19.45 -47.82 32.81
N PRO A 193 -19.86 -49.08 32.54
CA PRO A 193 -18.94 -50.21 32.40
C PRO A 193 -18.12 -50.26 31.10
N THR A 194 -16.97 -50.92 31.22
CA THR A 194 -15.92 -51.13 30.21
C THR A 194 -16.44 -51.82 28.94
N LEU A 195 -16.32 -51.13 27.79
CA LEU A 195 -16.41 -51.73 26.47
C LEU A 195 -15.01 -51.88 25.85
N THR A 196 -14.79 -53.01 25.17
CA THR A 196 -13.56 -53.43 24.50
C THR A 196 -13.09 -52.40 23.46
N PRO A 197 -11.80 -52.02 23.42
CA PRO A 197 -11.32 -50.98 22.50
C PRO A 197 -11.27 -51.45 21.05
N THR A 198 -11.96 -50.71 20.17
CA THR A 198 -11.76 -50.73 18.72
C THR A 198 -10.37 -50.15 18.40
N PRO A 199 -9.57 -50.75 17.50
CA PRO A 199 -8.25 -50.23 17.14
C PRO A 199 -8.36 -48.83 16.51
N THR A 200 -7.68 -47.86 17.13
CA THR A 200 -7.53 -46.49 16.63
C THR A 200 -6.84 -46.50 15.26
N PRO A 201 -7.36 -45.79 14.23
CA PRO A 201 -6.66 -45.67 12.96
C PRO A 201 -5.29 -45.03 13.17
N ILE A 202 -4.23 -45.68 12.66
CA ILE A 202 -2.87 -45.15 12.67
C ILE A 202 -2.87 -43.86 11.82
N PRO A 203 -2.45 -42.70 12.35
CA PRO A 203 -2.36 -41.48 11.57
C PRO A 203 -1.41 -41.71 10.39
N THR A 204 -1.90 -41.46 9.17
CA THR A 204 -1.08 -41.46 7.97
C THR A 204 -0.06 -40.32 8.12
N PRO A 205 1.25 -40.55 7.95
CA PRO A 205 2.26 -39.51 8.15
C PRO A 205 2.00 -38.37 7.15
N THR A 206 1.77 -37.16 7.68
CA THR A 206 1.69 -35.94 6.88
C THR A 206 3.02 -35.77 6.14
N PRO A 207 3.01 -35.58 4.80
CA PRO A 207 4.25 -35.42 4.04
C PRO A 207 5.04 -34.22 4.57
N THR A 208 6.32 -34.45 4.89
CA THR A 208 7.22 -33.38 5.33
C THR A 208 7.36 -32.35 4.20
N PRO A 209 7.14 -31.05 4.46
CA PRO A 209 7.26 -30.03 3.43
C PRO A 209 8.71 -29.92 2.93
N PHE A 210 8.88 -29.65 1.63
CA PHE A 210 10.21 -29.52 1.00
C PHE A 210 11.05 -28.43 1.68
N ALA A 211 10.43 -27.31 2.04
CA ALA A 211 11.05 -26.24 2.80
C ALA A 211 10.08 -25.62 3.82
N ILE A 212 10.62 -24.94 4.83
CA ILE A 212 9.88 -24.22 5.87
C ILE A 212 10.44 -22.80 6.05
N GLY A 213 9.68 -21.94 6.73
CA GLY A 213 10.08 -20.57 7.07
C GLY A 213 9.23 -19.53 6.34
N GLY A 214 9.05 -18.38 7.00
CA GLY A 214 8.14 -17.33 6.53
C GLY A 214 6.67 -17.77 6.55
N THR A 215 5.80 -16.94 5.99
CA THR A 215 4.40 -17.32 5.72
C THR A 215 4.36 -18.14 4.43
N VAL A 216 3.80 -19.34 4.50
CA VAL A 216 3.71 -20.26 3.36
C VAL A 216 2.31 -20.22 2.75
N THR A 217 2.23 -19.99 1.44
CA THR A 217 0.99 -20.09 0.68
C THR A 217 1.19 -20.99 -0.54
N SER A 218 0.09 -21.55 -1.07
CA SER A 218 0.12 -22.31 -2.32
C SER A 218 -0.87 -21.72 -3.33
N VAL A 219 -0.37 -21.30 -4.48
CA VAL A 219 -1.18 -20.66 -5.54
C VAL A 219 -0.70 -21.17 -6.89
N GLY A 220 -1.62 -21.68 -7.71
CA GLY A 220 -1.31 -22.13 -9.08
C GLY A 220 -0.26 -23.25 -9.17
N GLY A 221 -0.19 -24.12 -8.15
CA GLY A 221 0.81 -25.20 -8.07
C GLY A 221 2.16 -24.78 -7.49
N TYR A 222 2.37 -23.49 -7.24
CA TYR A 222 3.58 -23.01 -6.58
C TYR A 222 3.44 -23.06 -5.05
N THR A 223 4.54 -23.35 -4.37
CA THR A 223 4.75 -23.07 -2.95
C THR A 223 5.49 -21.75 -2.81
N ILE A 224 4.95 -20.84 -2.02
CA ILE A 224 5.46 -19.47 -1.86
C ILE A 224 5.76 -19.22 -0.40
N HIS A 225 6.99 -18.82 -0.10
CA HIS A 225 7.44 -18.41 1.23
C HIS A 225 7.64 -16.89 1.24
N THR A 226 6.90 -16.19 2.09
CA THR A 226 6.96 -14.73 2.23
C THR A 226 7.54 -14.34 3.58
N PHE A 227 8.55 -13.48 3.58
CA PHE A 227 9.20 -12.94 4.77
C PHE A 227 8.95 -11.43 4.84
N THR A 228 8.12 -11.01 5.78
CA THR A 228 7.91 -9.59 6.15
C THR A 228 8.76 -9.18 7.36
N SER A 229 9.49 -10.13 7.95
CA SER A 229 10.49 -9.95 9.00
C SER A 229 11.65 -10.93 8.77
N SER A 230 12.82 -10.61 9.32
CA SER A 230 14.01 -11.48 9.22
C SER A 230 13.75 -12.86 9.82
N GLY A 231 14.35 -13.89 9.22
CA GLY A 231 14.11 -15.27 9.61
C GLY A 231 15.04 -16.24 8.87
N THR A 232 14.63 -17.49 8.80
CA THR A 232 15.38 -18.54 8.09
C THR A 232 14.43 -19.27 7.14
N PHE A 233 14.89 -19.49 5.92
CA PHE A 233 14.27 -20.39 4.95
C PHE A 233 15.06 -21.70 4.97
N THR A 234 14.45 -22.78 5.43
CA THR A 234 15.14 -24.07 5.60
C THR A 234 14.60 -25.08 4.60
N VAL A 235 15.47 -25.59 3.73
CA VAL A 235 15.14 -26.66 2.78
C VAL A 235 15.46 -28.00 3.43
N ASN A 236 14.44 -28.83 3.60
CA ASN A 236 14.50 -30.15 4.25
C ASN A 236 14.48 -31.30 3.24
N GLY A 237 13.95 -31.07 2.03
CA GLY A 237 13.79 -32.11 1.02
C GLY A 237 15.13 -32.49 0.37
N PRO A 238 15.32 -33.77 -0.01
CA PRO A 238 16.49 -34.19 -0.78
C PRO A 238 16.50 -33.53 -2.17
N GLY A 239 17.69 -33.17 -2.66
CA GLY A 239 17.90 -32.59 -3.98
C GLY A 239 17.90 -31.06 -4.05
N SER A 240 17.85 -30.51 -5.26
CA SER A 240 17.80 -29.08 -5.53
C SER A 240 16.52 -28.70 -6.27
N LYS A 241 15.89 -27.58 -5.91
CA LYS A 241 14.84 -26.95 -6.71
C LYS A 241 15.33 -25.60 -7.24
N ASN A 242 14.82 -25.20 -8.41
CA ASN A 242 14.98 -23.85 -8.91
C ASN A 242 13.82 -23.01 -8.39
N ALA A 243 14.14 -22.00 -7.59
CA ALA A 243 13.18 -21.08 -7.00
C ALA A 243 13.29 -19.70 -7.65
N GLU A 244 12.16 -19.06 -7.85
CA GLU A 244 12.13 -17.62 -8.12
C GLU A 244 12.27 -16.87 -6.79
N VAL A 245 13.12 -15.85 -6.76
CA VAL A 245 13.38 -15.06 -5.56
C VAL A 245 13.22 -13.58 -5.87
N LEU A 246 12.35 -12.92 -5.11
CA LEU A 246 12.25 -11.46 -5.04
C LEU A 246 12.81 -10.98 -3.71
N VAL A 247 13.76 -10.04 -3.75
CA VAL A 247 14.29 -9.33 -2.59
C VAL A 247 14.06 -7.84 -2.81
N VAL A 248 13.36 -7.19 -1.87
CA VAL A 248 13.16 -5.74 -1.88
C VAL A 248 13.71 -5.13 -0.60
N GLY A 249 14.59 -4.13 -0.72
CA GLY A 249 15.15 -3.39 0.43
C GLY A 249 14.09 -2.55 1.15
N GLY A 250 14.37 -2.09 2.37
CA GLY A 250 13.53 -1.08 3.02
C GLY A 250 13.63 0.26 2.29
N GLY A 251 12.54 1.01 2.21
CA GLY A 251 12.53 2.36 1.63
C GLY A 251 13.18 3.38 2.57
N GLY A 252 13.71 4.48 2.03
CA GLY A 252 14.27 5.58 2.82
C GLY A 252 13.19 6.43 3.48
N GLY A 253 13.52 7.05 4.62
CA GLY A 253 12.65 8.01 5.28
C GLY A 253 12.59 9.34 4.52
N GLY A 254 11.43 9.99 4.49
CA GLY A 254 11.24 11.31 3.91
C GLY A 254 11.91 12.40 4.75
N GLY A 255 12.43 13.41 4.07
CA GLY A 255 13.14 14.52 4.69
C GLY A 255 12.24 15.44 5.49
N THR A 256 12.84 16.30 6.32
CA THR A 256 12.14 17.26 7.18
C THR A 256 12.71 18.67 7.01
N ASP A 257 11.86 19.64 6.65
CA ASP A 257 12.24 21.07 6.57
C ASP A 257 11.01 21.99 6.70
N GLY A 258 10.27 21.82 7.80
CA GLY A 258 9.02 22.54 8.01
C GLY A 258 8.00 22.31 6.88
N GLY A 259 7.84 21.05 6.47
CA GLY A 259 7.01 20.64 5.32
C GLY A 259 7.78 20.47 4.01
N ARG A 260 8.98 21.03 3.86
CA ARG A 260 9.73 21.09 2.57
C ARG A 260 10.79 20.00 2.38
N GLY A 261 10.58 18.85 2.99
CA GLY A 261 11.53 17.74 2.90
C GLY A 261 11.35 16.96 1.60
N GLY A 262 12.46 16.46 1.04
CA GLY A 262 12.41 15.58 -0.12
C GLY A 262 11.76 14.24 0.20
N GLY A 263 11.20 13.57 -0.81
CA GLY A 263 10.65 12.23 -0.66
C GLY A 263 11.76 11.19 -0.44
N GLY A 264 11.49 10.14 0.33
CA GLY A 264 12.38 9.00 0.49
C GLY A 264 12.46 8.17 -0.80
N GLY A 265 13.65 7.65 -1.13
CA GLY A 265 13.84 6.72 -2.23
C GLY A 265 13.30 5.33 -1.87
N ALA A 266 12.81 4.61 -2.86
CA ALA A 266 12.44 3.22 -2.70
C ALA A 266 13.64 2.32 -2.36
N GLY A 267 13.37 1.22 -1.67
CA GLY A 267 14.30 0.10 -1.57
C GLY A 267 14.64 -0.46 -2.95
N GLY A 268 15.83 -1.01 -3.08
CA GLY A 268 16.26 -1.71 -4.28
C GLY A 268 15.35 -2.91 -4.55
N TYR A 269 15.10 -3.20 -5.82
CA TYR A 269 14.33 -4.37 -6.24
C TYR A 269 15.25 -5.33 -6.98
N GLN A 270 15.34 -6.56 -6.49
CA GLN A 270 16.13 -7.63 -7.10
C GLN A 270 15.26 -8.86 -7.32
N TYR A 271 15.23 -9.34 -8.55
CA TYR A 271 14.49 -10.54 -8.93
C TYR A 271 15.42 -11.53 -9.62
N ASN A 272 15.41 -12.78 -9.15
CA ASN A 272 16.10 -13.89 -9.77
C ASN A 272 15.06 -14.95 -10.16
N ALA A 273 14.98 -15.26 -11.46
CA ALA A 273 13.99 -16.20 -11.99
C ALA A 273 14.32 -17.67 -11.72
N SER A 274 15.56 -17.99 -11.31
CA SER A 274 16.01 -19.38 -11.14
C SER A 274 17.21 -19.46 -10.19
N PHE A 275 16.95 -19.26 -8.91
CA PHE A 275 17.91 -19.49 -7.84
C PHE A 275 17.86 -20.95 -7.38
N ALA A 276 19.00 -21.65 -7.44
CA ALA A 276 19.08 -23.02 -6.97
C ALA A 276 19.06 -23.08 -5.44
N VAL A 277 18.05 -23.75 -4.88
CA VAL A 277 17.94 -24.04 -3.45
C VAL A 277 18.18 -25.52 -3.18
N THR A 278 19.08 -25.83 -2.26
CA THR A 278 19.51 -27.18 -1.85
C THR A 278 19.21 -27.37 -0.37
N ALA A 279 19.25 -28.62 0.11
CA ALA A 279 19.05 -28.95 1.52
C ALA A 279 20.06 -28.23 2.44
N GLN A 280 19.64 -27.09 3.01
CA GLN A 280 20.36 -26.30 4.00
C GLN A 280 19.45 -25.19 4.55
N ALA A 281 19.93 -24.48 5.57
CA ALA A 281 19.32 -23.26 6.06
C ALA A 281 19.85 -22.03 5.30
N TYR A 282 18.95 -21.17 4.83
CA TYR A 282 19.24 -19.88 4.23
C TYR A 282 18.78 -18.77 5.18
N THR A 283 19.71 -17.93 5.62
CA THR A 283 19.36 -16.73 6.38
C THR A 283 18.62 -15.74 5.48
N VAL A 284 17.50 -15.22 5.97
CA VAL A 284 16.70 -14.19 5.32
C VAL A 284 16.75 -12.93 6.17
N THR A 285 17.22 -11.84 5.59
CA THR A 285 17.20 -10.52 6.23
C THR A 285 16.18 -9.64 5.53
N VAL A 286 15.22 -9.12 6.29
CA VAL A 286 14.27 -8.13 5.79
C VAL A 286 14.69 -6.75 6.31
N GLY A 287 15.01 -5.86 5.38
CA GLY A 287 15.42 -4.50 5.67
C GLY A 287 14.29 -3.69 6.28
N ALA A 288 14.54 -3.06 7.42
CA ALA A 288 13.65 -2.04 7.98
C ALA A 288 13.58 -0.81 7.05
N GLY A 289 12.44 -0.13 7.07
CA GLY A 289 12.32 1.19 6.46
C GLY A 289 13.14 2.23 7.21
N GLY A 290 13.56 3.28 6.50
CA GLY A 290 14.31 4.39 7.08
C GLY A 290 13.45 5.19 8.05
N ALA A 291 14.00 5.48 9.22
CA ALA A 291 13.33 6.32 10.21
C ALA A 291 13.09 7.75 9.67
N LYS A 292 12.00 8.36 10.10
CA LYS A 292 11.73 9.78 9.83
C LYS A 292 12.75 10.69 10.51
N GLY A 293 13.04 11.82 9.88
CA GLY A 293 13.82 12.89 10.51
C GLY A 293 12.96 13.72 11.45
N VAL A 294 13.59 14.47 12.35
CA VAL A 294 12.92 15.46 13.20
C VAL A 294 13.48 16.84 12.85
N HIS A 295 12.58 17.81 12.61
CA HIS A 295 12.99 19.13 12.11
C HIS A 295 14.02 19.77 13.05
N ASN A 296 15.11 20.32 12.49
CA ASN A 296 16.22 20.95 13.22
C ASN A 296 16.94 20.05 14.26
N THR A 297 16.68 18.75 14.30
CA THR A 297 17.19 17.85 15.35
C THR A 297 17.73 16.53 14.81
N SER A 298 17.21 16.00 13.70
CA SER A 298 17.79 14.81 13.09
C SER A 298 17.37 14.66 11.63
N ASN A 299 18.29 14.19 10.79
CA ASN A 299 17.95 13.82 9.42
C ASN A 299 17.15 12.52 9.42
N SER A 300 16.34 12.32 8.37
CA SER A 300 15.79 11.00 8.07
C SER A 300 16.90 10.00 7.79
N GLN A 301 16.59 8.72 7.84
CA GLN A 301 17.57 7.66 7.63
C GLN A 301 17.34 6.93 6.31
N ASN A 302 18.41 6.39 5.75
CA ASN A 302 18.31 5.45 4.63
C ASN A 302 17.59 4.19 5.13
N GLY A 303 16.87 3.52 4.23
CA GLY A 303 16.35 2.18 4.49
C GLY A 303 17.47 1.17 4.66
N GLN A 304 17.15 0.04 5.28
CA GLN A 304 18.11 -1.05 5.46
C GLN A 304 18.02 -2.06 4.32
N ASN A 305 19.11 -2.79 4.10
CA ASN A 305 19.19 -3.79 3.05
C ASN A 305 18.33 -5.02 3.40
N SER A 306 17.74 -5.63 2.38
CA SER A 306 17.20 -6.99 2.46
C SER A 306 18.16 -7.96 1.77
N VAL A 307 18.29 -9.17 2.30
CA VAL A 307 19.25 -10.16 1.81
C VAL A 307 18.62 -11.55 1.80
N PHE A 308 18.78 -12.24 0.66
CA PHE A 308 18.57 -13.67 0.55
C PHE A 308 19.78 -14.30 -0.13
N SER A 309 20.56 -15.08 0.61
CA SER A 309 21.80 -15.68 0.11
C SER A 309 22.72 -14.63 -0.54
N THR A 310 23.04 -14.76 -1.83
CA THR A 310 23.87 -13.82 -2.59
C THR A 310 23.11 -12.61 -3.17
N ILE A 311 21.78 -12.59 -3.04
CA ILE A 311 20.94 -11.51 -3.56
C ILE A 311 20.78 -10.44 -2.47
N THR A 312 21.37 -9.28 -2.70
CA THR A 312 21.25 -8.11 -1.82
C THR A 312 20.47 -7.00 -2.50
N ALA A 313 19.35 -6.63 -1.89
CA ALA A 313 18.59 -5.45 -2.24
C ALA A 313 18.95 -4.30 -1.30
N ILE A 314 19.52 -3.23 -1.85
CA ILE A 314 20.03 -2.10 -1.08
C ILE A 314 18.86 -1.27 -0.57
N GLY A 315 18.90 -0.80 0.68
CA GLY A 315 17.87 0.09 1.21
C GLY A 315 17.80 1.43 0.48
N GLY A 316 16.64 2.06 0.49
CA GLY A 316 16.38 3.32 -0.22
C GLY A 316 17.05 4.51 0.44
N GLY A 317 17.46 5.49 -0.35
CA GLY A 317 18.07 6.71 0.14
C GLY A 317 17.07 7.61 0.86
N ARG A 318 17.50 8.26 1.94
CA ARG A 318 16.67 9.23 2.68
C ARG A 318 16.32 10.45 1.82
N GLY A 319 15.18 11.08 2.06
CA GLY A 319 14.87 12.41 1.52
C GLY A 319 15.71 13.50 2.17
N GLY A 320 16.10 14.52 1.41
CA GLY A 320 16.85 15.67 1.91
C GLY A 320 16.01 16.55 2.85
N GLY A 321 16.62 17.11 3.89
CA GLY A 321 15.95 17.98 4.86
C GLY A 321 16.90 18.92 5.58
N ARG A 322 16.39 19.75 6.49
CA ARG A 322 17.20 20.55 7.41
C ARG A 322 17.13 19.96 8.81
N ALA A 323 18.14 19.17 9.17
CA ALA A 323 18.52 18.95 10.55
C ALA A 323 19.57 19.99 10.96
N GLY A 324 19.58 20.40 12.24
CA GLY A 324 20.56 21.33 12.80
C GLY A 324 21.99 20.77 12.87
N ASP A 325 22.14 19.50 12.55
CA ASP A 325 23.34 18.73 12.80
C ASP A 325 23.98 18.33 11.46
N ALA A 326 25.31 18.45 11.39
CA ALA A 326 26.09 18.09 10.21
C ALA A 326 25.82 16.64 9.77
N ASN A 327 25.43 16.47 8.50
CA ASN A 327 25.30 15.16 7.88
C ASN A 327 26.66 14.41 7.93
N PRO A 328 26.78 13.22 8.53
CA PRO A 328 28.05 12.49 8.58
C PRO A 328 28.52 11.98 7.20
N GLU A 329 27.65 11.92 6.19
CA GLU A 329 28.02 11.55 4.81
C GLU A 329 28.65 12.71 4.02
N CYS A 330 28.58 13.95 4.52
CA CYS A 330 29.23 15.12 3.90
C CYS A 330 29.36 16.27 4.91
N GLY A 331 30.62 16.64 5.23
CA GLY A 331 31.01 17.44 6.40
C GLY A 331 30.60 18.93 6.44
N GLY A 332 29.31 19.27 6.32
CA GLY A 332 28.83 20.65 6.51
C GLY A 332 27.31 20.87 6.45
N SER A 333 26.88 22.06 6.88
CA SER A 333 25.46 22.48 7.05
C SER A 333 24.67 22.66 5.75
N SER A 334 25.32 22.75 4.60
CA SER A 334 24.69 22.85 3.27
C SER A 334 24.30 21.49 2.67
N CYS A 335 24.72 20.38 3.28
CA CYS A 335 24.55 19.02 2.74
C CYS A 335 23.33 18.25 3.27
N SER A 336 22.66 18.75 4.32
CA SER A 336 21.46 18.09 4.87
C SER A 336 20.30 18.05 3.87
N CYS A 337 20.30 18.99 2.92
CA CYS A 337 19.26 19.16 1.92
C CYS A 337 19.36 18.23 0.69
N THR A 338 20.47 17.50 0.53
CA THR A 338 20.65 16.55 -0.56
C THR A 338 19.96 15.23 -0.22
N GLY A 339 19.29 14.61 -1.20
CA GLY A 339 18.75 13.28 -1.03
C GLY A 339 19.87 12.24 -0.85
N GLY A 340 19.66 11.26 0.03
CA GLY A 340 20.60 10.15 0.24
C GLY A 340 20.63 9.21 -0.96
N ASN A 341 21.78 8.58 -1.19
CA ASN A 341 21.92 7.50 -2.16
C ASN A 341 21.33 6.19 -1.58
N GLY A 342 20.92 5.26 -2.45
CA GLY A 342 20.43 3.96 -2.02
C GLY A 342 20.12 3.02 -3.18
N GLY A 343 19.30 2.00 -2.91
CA GLY A 343 18.69 1.18 -3.97
C GLY A 343 18.00 2.06 -5.01
N SER A 344 17.12 2.95 -4.53
CA SER A 344 16.75 4.20 -5.22
C SER A 344 17.15 5.41 -4.39
N GLY A 345 17.43 6.54 -5.03
CA GLY A 345 17.85 7.76 -4.35
C GLY A 345 16.68 8.57 -3.80
N GLY A 346 16.89 9.27 -2.68
CA GLY A 346 15.88 10.19 -2.13
C GLY A 346 15.83 11.52 -2.88
N GLY A 347 14.73 12.26 -2.77
CA GLY A 347 14.59 13.58 -3.36
C GLY A 347 15.31 14.67 -2.57
N GLY A 348 15.69 15.76 -3.23
CA GLY A 348 16.29 16.94 -2.60
C GLY A 348 15.25 17.83 -1.88
N CYS A 349 15.67 18.55 -0.85
CA CYS A 349 14.83 19.53 -0.15
C CYS A 349 14.56 20.78 -1.03
N ALA A 350 13.60 21.64 -0.66
CA ALA A 350 13.22 22.83 -1.44
C ALA A 350 14.21 24.01 -1.47
N TYR A 351 15.51 23.81 -1.18
CA TYR A 351 16.50 24.89 -1.12
C TYR A 351 17.47 24.86 -2.30
N TYR A 352 17.57 25.98 -3.03
CA TYR A 352 18.63 26.24 -4.01
C TYR A 352 18.83 25.14 -5.07
N GLY A 353 17.78 24.43 -5.47
CA GLY A 353 17.92 23.34 -6.43
C GLY A 353 18.72 22.16 -5.87
N SER A 354 18.51 21.82 -4.59
CA SER A 354 19.25 20.74 -3.94
C SER A 354 19.06 19.42 -4.69
N PRO A 355 20.14 18.69 -5.00
CA PRO A 355 20.06 17.48 -5.80
C PRO A 355 19.37 16.35 -5.02
N GLY A 356 18.68 15.48 -5.77
CA GLY A 356 18.31 14.17 -5.27
C GLY A 356 19.51 13.23 -5.19
N GLY A 357 19.39 12.18 -4.40
CA GLY A 357 20.37 11.11 -4.33
C GLY A 357 20.33 10.21 -5.57
N ALA A 358 21.41 9.48 -5.78
CA ALA A 358 21.53 8.48 -6.83
C ALA A 358 20.88 7.15 -6.43
N GLY A 359 20.27 6.48 -7.41
CA GLY A 359 19.87 5.08 -7.29
C GLY A 359 21.02 4.15 -7.70
N THR A 360 21.00 2.93 -7.19
CA THR A 360 21.98 1.90 -7.57
C THR A 360 21.55 1.28 -8.89
N ALA A 361 22.48 1.25 -9.86
CA ALA A 361 22.25 0.66 -11.18
C ALA A 361 21.70 -0.77 -11.07
N GLY A 362 20.62 -1.04 -11.79
CA GLY A 362 19.94 -2.33 -11.77
C GLY A 362 19.03 -2.57 -10.56
N GLN A 363 18.97 -1.69 -9.56
CA GLN A 363 18.07 -1.82 -8.40
C GLN A 363 17.03 -0.70 -8.28
N GLY A 364 17.33 0.49 -8.80
CA GLY A 364 16.44 1.65 -8.71
C GLY A 364 16.99 2.87 -9.43
N ASN A 365 16.28 4.00 -9.31
CA ASN A 365 16.60 5.24 -10.00
C ASN A 365 16.92 6.37 -9.02
N GLY A 366 17.49 7.47 -9.53
CA GLY A 366 17.76 8.67 -8.75
C GLY A 366 16.49 9.41 -8.30
N GLY A 367 16.61 10.16 -7.22
CA GLY A 367 15.59 11.10 -6.77
C GLY A 367 15.63 12.41 -7.54
N GLY A 368 14.53 13.15 -7.46
CA GLY A 368 14.36 14.45 -8.08
C GLY A 368 15.03 15.58 -7.30
N ILE A 369 15.33 16.65 -8.03
CA ILE A 369 15.90 17.89 -7.53
C ILE A 369 14.79 18.71 -6.87
N GLY A 370 15.09 19.32 -5.72
CA GLY A 370 14.19 20.30 -5.11
C GLY A 370 14.09 21.60 -5.90
N ALA A 371 13.10 22.43 -5.60
CA ALA A 371 12.91 23.68 -6.33
C ALA A 371 14.04 24.66 -6.00
N THR A 372 14.31 25.58 -6.94
CA THR A 372 15.19 26.72 -6.70
C THR A 372 14.55 27.78 -5.79
N SER A 373 13.21 27.79 -5.72
CA SER A 373 12.41 28.55 -4.76
C SER A 373 12.10 27.73 -3.50
N PHE A 374 12.01 28.38 -2.34
CA PHE A 374 11.87 27.78 -1.00
C PHE A 374 10.54 27.03 -0.70
N TYR A 375 9.92 26.39 -1.70
CA TYR A 375 8.56 25.84 -1.60
C TYR A 375 8.50 24.33 -1.87
N GLY A 376 8.75 23.85 -3.09
CA GLY A 376 8.61 22.43 -3.43
C GLY A 376 9.90 21.61 -3.28
N ALA A 377 9.81 20.42 -2.69
CA ALA A 377 10.91 19.45 -2.61
C ALA A 377 10.80 18.36 -3.70
N GLY A 378 11.92 17.75 -4.08
CA GLY A 378 11.96 16.70 -5.09
C GLY A 378 11.38 15.37 -4.57
N GLY A 379 10.85 14.56 -5.48
CA GLY A 379 10.37 13.22 -5.17
C GLY A 379 11.52 12.21 -5.06
N GLY A 380 11.32 11.13 -4.31
CA GLY A 380 12.26 10.01 -4.26
C GLY A 380 12.17 9.14 -5.51
N GLY A 381 13.27 8.52 -5.91
CA GLY A 381 13.32 7.56 -7.01
C GLY A 381 12.58 6.27 -6.67
N GLY A 382 11.96 5.67 -7.69
CA GLY A 382 11.38 4.34 -7.63
C GLY A 382 12.15 3.35 -8.50
N ARG A 383 11.69 2.10 -8.52
CA ARG A 383 12.31 1.05 -9.35
C ARG A 383 12.25 1.33 -10.85
N SER A 384 11.12 1.86 -11.34
CA SER A 384 10.85 2.01 -12.78
C SER A 384 10.84 3.47 -13.25
N GLY A 385 11.09 4.42 -12.36
CA GLY A 385 11.18 5.83 -12.72
C GLY A 385 12.01 6.63 -11.74
N VAL A 386 12.65 7.67 -12.25
CA VAL A 386 13.27 8.72 -11.43
C VAL A 386 12.21 9.45 -10.61
N GLY A 387 12.60 9.97 -9.45
CA GLY A 387 11.76 10.93 -8.73
C GLY A 387 11.67 12.22 -9.54
N GLU A 388 10.49 12.84 -9.57
CA GLU A 388 10.31 14.06 -10.33
C GLU A 388 10.94 15.25 -9.59
N ASN A 389 11.41 16.22 -10.37
CA ASN A 389 11.91 17.49 -9.85
C ASN A 389 10.73 18.35 -9.38
N ALA A 390 10.96 19.14 -8.35
CA ALA A 390 10.00 20.17 -7.97
C ALA A 390 10.03 21.37 -8.92
N SER A 391 8.90 22.06 -9.04
CA SER A 391 8.74 23.26 -9.87
C SER A 391 7.99 24.34 -9.09
N GLY A 392 8.72 25.35 -8.63
CA GLY A 392 8.15 26.44 -7.84
C GLY A 392 7.56 25.94 -6.52
N ILE A 393 6.23 26.00 -6.44
CA ILE A 393 5.39 25.57 -5.30
C ILE A 393 4.87 24.13 -5.43
N VAL A 394 5.14 23.47 -6.55
CA VAL A 394 4.74 22.09 -6.80
C VAL A 394 5.89 21.17 -6.45
N ALA A 395 5.69 20.30 -5.47
CA ALA A 395 6.66 19.29 -5.11
C ALA A 395 6.68 18.14 -6.12
N GLY A 396 7.83 17.48 -6.24
CA GLY A 396 8.04 16.40 -7.19
C GLY A 396 7.35 15.11 -6.74
N ASN A 397 6.71 14.42 -7.69
CA ASN A 397 6.14 13.10 -7.45
C ASN A 397 7.24 12.05 -7.24
N GLY A 398 6.93 11.03 -6.44
CA GLY A 398 7.77 9.85 -6.28
C GLY A 398 7.83 9.03 -7.57
N GLY A 399 9.01 8.49 -7.87
CA GLY A 399 9.24 7.64 -9.03
C GLY A 399 8.43 6.34 -8.96
N ALA A 400 8.01 5.85 -10.12
CA ALA A 400 7.18 4.66 -10.23
C ALA A 400 7.87 3.40 -9.68
N GLY A 401 7.10 2.54 -9.01
CA GLY A 401 7.54 1.21 -8.60
C GLY A 401 7.47 0.18 -9.74
N ILE A 402 7.47 -1.10 -9.40
CA ILE A 402 7.33 -2.21 -10.36
C ILE A 402 6.34 -3.26 -9.85
N ASN A 403 5.51 -3.79 -10.75
CA ASN A 403 4.60 -4.87 -10.45
C ASN A 403 5.32 -6.22 -10.47
N SER A 404 4.99 -7.10 -9.53
CA SER A 404 5.42 -8.50 -9.51
C SER A 404 4.25 -9.41 -9.14
N ASN A 405 4.18 -10.57 -9.76
CA ASN A 405 3.20 -11.61 -9.47
C ASN A 405 3.77 -12.74 -8.58
N ILE A 406 4.98 -12.55 -8.02
CA ILE A 406 5.69 -13.61 -7.30
C ILE A 406 4.95 -14.12 -6.06
N SER A 407 4.10 -13.29 -5.44
CA SER A 407 3.23 -13.66 -4.32
C SER A 407 1.99 -14.45 -4.73
N GLY A 408 1.79 -14.72 -6.03
CA GLY A 408 0.60 -15.37 -6.58
C GLY A 408 -0.47 -14.38 -7.06
N VAL A 409 -0.36 -13.11 -6.66
CA VAL A 409 -1.20 -12.00 -7.17
C VAL A 409 -0.32 -10.82 -7.56
N PRO A 410 -0.71 -10.01 -8.56
CA PRO A 410 0.06 -8.81 -8.92
C PRO A 410 0.07 -7.80 -7.75
N LEU A 411 1.26 -7.53 -7.20
CA LEU A 411 1.48 -6.48 -6.22
C LEU A 411 2.59 -5.54 -6.71
N CYS A 412 2.46 -4.24 -6.41
CA CYS A 412 3.48 -3.26 -6.77
C CYS A 412 4.45 -3.01 -5.62
N TYR A 413 5.74 -2.93 -5.94
CA TYR A 413 6.84 -2.77 -4.99
C TYR A 413 7.76 -1.61 -5.39
N ALA A 414 8.55 -1.13 -4.44
CA ALA A 414 9.65 -0.20 -4.63
C ALA A 414 9.25 1.12 -5.33
N GLY A 415 8.12 1.72 -4.90
CA GLY A 415 7.74 3.08 -5.30
C GLY A 415 8.41 4.17 -4.46
N GLY A 416 8.85 5.26 -5.10
CA GLY A 416 9.44 6.41 -4.42
C GLY A 416 8.40 7.25 -3.67
N GLY A 417 8.83 7.95 -2.62
CA GLY A 417 7.97 8.88 -1.88
C GLY A 417 7.86 10.24 -2.58
N GLY A 418 6.72 10.92 -2.44
CA GLY A 418 6.52 12.27 -2.97
C GLY A 418 7.24 13.33 -2.12
N GLY A 419 7.71 14.41 -2.75
CA GLY A 419 8.30 15.54 -2.05
C GLY A 419 7.26 16.36 -1.28
N GLY A 420 7.67 16.94 -0.15
CA GLY A 420 6.83 17.86 0.60
C GLY A 420 6.88 19.30 0.08
N SER A 421 5.92 20.12 0.48
CA SER A 421 5.88 21.54 0.14
C SER A 421 5.57 22.41 1.36
N SER A 422 6.01 23.67 1.37
CA SER A 422 5.53 24.66 2.36
C SER A 422 4.24 25.37 1.90
N ALA A 423 3.94 25.35 0.60
CA ALA A 423 2.75 25.93 0.00
C ALA A 423 2.55 25.33 -1.40
N GLY A 424 1.31 25.03 -1.82
CA GLY A 424 1.03 24.50 -3.15
C GLY A 424 0.71 23.01 -3.16
N THR A 425 1.10 22.31 -4.22
CA THR A 425 0.74 20.90 -4.44
C THR A 425 1.86 19.98 -3.97
N ASP A 426 1.51 19.00 -3.15
CA ASP A 426 2.45 17.99 -2.64
C ASP A 426 2.73 16.91 -3.67
N GLY A 427 3.89 16.29 -3.57
CA GLY A 427 4.26 15.17 -4.42
C GLY A 427 3.38 13.95 -4.13
N SER A 428 2.79 13.39 -5.19
CA SER A 428 2.11 12.10 -5.11
C SER A 428 3.12 10.95 -5.12
N ALA A 429 2.66 9.73 -4.82
CA ALA A 429 3.48 8.54 -4.83
C ALA A 429 2.65 7.32 -5.29
N THR A 430 3.34 6.27 -5.74
CA THR A 430 2.75 5.01 -6.21
C THR A 430 3.42 3.82 -5.56
N CYS A 431 2.85 2.62 -5.69
CA CYS A 431 3.54 1.36 -5.36
C CYS A 431 4.12 1.29 -3.95
N GLY A 432 3.31 1.72 -2.98
CA GLY A 432 3.69 1.76 -1.57
C GLY A 432 4.53 2.97 -1.16
N GLY A 433 4.89 3.87 -2.07
CA GLY A 433 5.49 5.15 -1.71
C GLY A 433 4.50 6.04 -0.95
N GLY A 434 5.02 6.79 0.02
CA GLY A 434 4.27 7.77 0.79
C GLY A 434 4.16 9.11 0.06
N LYS A 435 2.98 9.73 0.05
CA LYS A 435 2.80 11.09 -0.49
C LYS A 435 3.49 12.13 0.40
N GLY A 436 3.96 13.21 -0.20
CA GLY A 436 4.44 14.38 0.54
C GLY A 436 3.31 15.10 1.27
N GLY A 437 3.67 16.03 2.15
CA GLY A 437 2.72 16.86 2.88
C GLY A 437 3.12 18.33 2.97
N ASN A 438 2.16 19.13 3.43
CA ASN A 438 2.28 20.55 3.73
C ASN A 438 1.38 20.94 4.93
N SER A 439 1.22 22.25 5.18
CA SER A 439 0.40 22.77 6.30
C SER A 439 -1.10 22.49 6.20
N GLN A 440 -1.59 22.10 5.02
CA GLN A 440 -2.99 21.79 4.73
C GLN A 440 -3.21 20.31 4.36
N SER A 441 -2.15 19.53 4.16
CA SER A 441 -2.21 18.15 3.68
C SER A 441 -1.20 17.28 4.42
N ALA A 442 -1.70 16.23 5.08
CA ALA A 442 -0.84 15.28 5.79
C ALA A 442 0.02 14.49 4.79
N ALA A 443 1.30 14.32 5.13
CA ALA A 443 2.19 13.38 4.46
C ALA A 443 1.82 11.93 4.83
N ALA A 444 2.38 10.95 4.11
CA ALA A 444 2.20 9.54 4.42
C ALA A 444 3.54 8.80 4.49
N ALA A 445 3.63 7.81 5.37
CA ALA A 445 4.72 6.85 5.40
C ALA A 445 4.69 5.90 4.20
N GLY A 446 5.84 5.33 3.89
CA GLY A 446 5.93 4.21 2.96
C GLY A 446 5.17 3.00 3.50
N MET A 447 4.45 2.31 2.62
CA MET A 447 3.66 1.14 2.96
C MET A 447 4.58 -0.01 3.39
N PRO A 448 4.36 -0.63 4.56
CA PRO A 448 5.16 -1.77 5.01
C PRO A 448 5.18 -2.91 3.98
N ASN A 449 6.31 -3.60 3.89
CA ASN A 449 6.54 -4.78 3.04
C ASN A 449 6.48 -4.52 1.54
N THR A 450 6.63 -3.26 1.14
CA THR A 450 6.69 -2.87 -0.28
C THR A 450 8.04 -2.30 -0.66
N GLY A 451 8.90 -1.95 0.31
CA GLY A 451 10.09 -1.13 0.09
C GLY A 451 9.80 0.31 -0.35
N GLY A 452 8.57 0.80 -0.17
CA GLY A 452 8.18 2.14 -0.58
C GLY A 452 8.88 3.25 0.22
N GLY A 453 9.27 4.34 -0.44
CA GLY A 453 9.89 5.49 0.20
C GLY A 453 8.89 6.33 1.02
N GLY A 454 9.34 6.96 2.12
CA GLY A 454 8.50 7.83 2.93
C GLY A 454 8.20 9.17 2.26
N GLY A 455 7.02 9.75 2.52
CA GLY A 455 6.66 11.08 2.04
C GLY A 455 7.52 12.19 2.65
N GLY A 456 7.79 13.23 1.85
CA GLY A 456 8.39 14.46 2.35
C GLY A 456 7.52 15.13 3.41
N ALA A 457 8.15 15.79 4.38
CA ALA A 457 7.58 16.24 5.66
C ALA A 457 7.64 15.20 6.80
N ALA A 458 8.78 14.51 6.90
CA ALA A 458 9.17 13.66 8.04
C ALA A 458 8.38 12.35 8.19
N GLU A 459 8.24 11.59 7.10
CA GLU A 459 7.60 10.27 7.16
C GLU A 459 8.59 9.12 7.04
N ALA A 460 8.28 7.98 7.67
CA ALA A 460 9.13 6.80 7.62
C ALA A 460 9.02 6.08 6.27
N GLY A 461 10.09 5.37 5.87
CA GLY A 461 10.04 4.44 4.75
C GLY A 461 9.34 3.13 5.12
N GLY A 462 8.82 2.42 4.12
CA GLY A 462 8.25 1.09 4.27
C GLY A 462 9.33 0.02 4.43
N SER A 463 9.05 -1.04 5.19
CA SER A 463 9.94 -2.21 5.27
C SER A 463 10.07 -2.91 3.92
N GLY A 464 11.19 -3.60 3.74
CA GLY A 464 11.44 -4.50 2.63
C GLY A 464 10.64 -5.79 2.75
N ILE A 465 10.88 -6.70 1.81
CA ILE A 465 10.24 -8.02 1.77
C ILE A 465 11.14 -9.01 1.03
N VAL A 466 11.07 -10.29 1.40
CA VAL A 466 11.67 -11.39 0.63
C VAL A 466 10.62 -12.42 0.30
N ILE A 467 10.52 -12.82 -0.97
CA ILE A 467 9.58 -13.84 -1.45
C ILE A 467 10.36 -14.90 -2.22
N ILE A 468 10.18 -16.16 -1.84
CA ILE A 468 10.75 -17.33 -2.52
C ILE A 468 9.59 -18.18 -3.04
N ARG A 469 9.59 -18.52 -4.32
CA ARG A 469 8.54 -19.31 -4.98
C ARG A 469 9.13 -20.49 -5.74
N TYR A 470 8.58 -21.69 -5.60
CA TYR A 470 9.00 -22.88 -6.36
C TYR A 470 7.82 -23.84 -6.60
N LEU A 471 7.94 -24.73 -7.60
CA LEU A 471 7.01 -25.83 -7.88
C LEU A 471 7.36 -27.06 -7.05
#